data_AF-A0A1F4YG28-F1
#
_entry.id   AF-A0A1F4YG28-F1
#
_cell.length_a   1.000
_cell.length_b   1.000
_cell.length_c   1.000
_cell.angle_alpha   90.00
_cell.angle_beta   90.00
_cell.angle_gamma   90.00
#
_symmetry.space_group_name_H-M   'P 1'
#
loop_
_entity.id
_entity.type
_entity.pdbx_description
1 polymer ?
#
loop_
_entity_poly.entity_id
_entity_poly.type
_entity_poly.pdbx_seq_one_letter_code
_entity_poly.pdbx_strand_id
1 'polypeptide(L)'
;MEIARIIAQNPLPQTVVFVPFAQEEQGLRGSSAYAAEAFAEGKDIRFMLNMDMIGYKPNTTNVNLLHDPPSVAVADLMVSLATTYAGLTGIKGSASGNSDHWHFMQKGWRAVFAHEYVFNSQGWHKNTDIVDSMDFDYMTKVVKLALATVASLSQNSCQAYAGDTNQDGSITLEDAIYLVRHLFGGGETFNIDPQCKGDVNASGNLTLGDAIRLANFIFGKPGDWTPIATGSCCSL
;
A
#
# COMPACT_ATOMS: atom_id res chain seq x y z
N MET A 1 0.05 18.50 11.73
CA MET A 1 0.10 17.06 12.12
C MET A 1 -1.25 16.63 12.70
N GLU A 2 -2.33 16.67 11.90
CA GLU A 2 -3.68 16.38 12.42
C GLU A 2 -3.99 14.88 12.48
N ILE A 3 -3.58 14.12 11.46
CA ILE A 3 -3.76 12.65 11.43
C ILE A 3 -3.06 12.00 12.64
N ALA A 4 -1.82 12.42 12.94
CA ALA A 4 -1.09 11.95 14.11
C ALA A 4 -1.81 12.24 15.43
N ARG A 5 -2.41 13.44 15.57
CA ARG A 5 -3.20 13.81 16.75
C ARG A 5 -4.42 12.90 16.92
N ILE A 6 -5.11 12.58 15.83
CA ILE A 6 -6.29 11.71 15.85
C ILE A 6 -5.92 10.25 16.17
N ILE A 7 -4.88 9.72 15.51
CA ILE A 7 -4.42 8.33 15.73
C ILE A 7 -3.83 8.14 17.13
N ALA A 8 -3.17 9.15 17.70
CA ALA A 8 -2.69 9.09 19.08
C ALA A 8 -3.84 8.89 20.09
N GLN A 9 -5.05 9.37 19.77
CA GLN A 9 -6.24 9.20 20.59
C GLN A 9 -7.03 7.94 20.23
N ASN A 10 -6.81 7.39 19.02
CA ASN A 10 -7.51 6.22 18.48
C ASN A 10 -6.48 5.31 17.81
N PRO A 11 -5.68 4.55 18.59
CA PRO A 11 -4.61 3.73 18.05
C PRO A 11 -5.14 2.70 17.04
N LEU A 12 -4.41 2.54 15.95
CA LEU A 12 -4.70 1.56 14.92
C LEU A 12 -3.96 0.24 15.23
N PRO A 13 -4.48 -0.92 14.76
CA PRO A 13 -3.84 -2.21 15.01
C PRO A 13 -2.50 -2.37 14.28
N GLN A 14 -2.23 -1.58 13.25
CA GLN A 14 -0.91 -1.51 12.61
C GLN A 14 -0.10 -0.30 13.07
N THR A 15 1.22 -0.47 13.07
CA THR A 15 2.16 0.64 13.30
C THR A 15 2.04 1.67 12.19
N VAL A 16 1.76 2.91 12.57
CA VAL A 16 1.75 4.06 11.66
C VAL A 16 2.95 4.95 11.97
N VAL A 17 3.78 5.20 10.97
CA VAL A 17 4.95 6.08 11.08
C VAL A 17 4.68 7.37 10.32
N PHE A 18 4.78 8.51 11.01
CA PHE A 18 4.68 9.83 10.40
C PHE A 18 6.09 10.38 10.16
N VAL A 19 6.42 10.67 8.89
CA VAL A 19 7.78 11.07 8.51
C VAL A 19 7.73 12.40 7.74
N PRO A 20 8.18 13.51 8.35
CA PRO A 20 8.45 14.75 7.63
C PRO A 20 9.84 14.66 7.00
N PHE A 21 9.93 14.26 5.73
CA PHE A 21 11.21 14.07 5.07
C PHE A 21 11.97 15.40 4.94
N ALA A 22 13.29 15.33 5.17
CA ALA A 22 14.19 16.45 4.97
C ALA A 22 14.70 16.48 3.53
N GLN A 23 14.97 17.69 3.03
CA GLN A 23 15.67 17.90 1.76
C GLN A 23 14.99 17.24 0.55
N GLU A 24 13.65 17.24 0.52
CA GLU A 24 12.84 16.84 -0.64
C GLU A 24 13.27 17.67 -1.88
N GLU A 25 13.33 18.99 -1.70
CA GLU A 25 13.68 19.95 -2.76
C GLU A 25 15.16 19.92 -3.21
N GLN A 26 16.00 19.11 -2.57
CA GLN A 26 17.40 18.89 -2.96
C GLN A 26 17.62 17.50 -3.59
N GLY A 27 16.53 16.93 -4.13
CA GLY A 27 16.53 15.64 -4.79
C GLY A 27 16.13 14.50 -3.85
N LEU A 28 15.06 14.70 -3.07
CA LEU A 28 14.39 13.65 -2.29
C LEU A 28 15.32 12.93 -1.30
N ARG A 29 16.31 13.66 -0.74
CA ARG A 29 17.43 13.03 -0.02
C ARG A 29 16.97 12.32 1.25
N GLY A 30 16.02 12.90 1.98
CA GLY A 30 15.47 12.32 3.20
C GLY A 30 14.72 11.01 2.94
N SER A 31 13.80 11.00 1.96
CA SER A 31 13.06 9.78 1.62
C SER A 31 13.95 8.72 1.00
N SER A 32 14.93 9.11 0.17
CA SER A 32 15.92 8.19 -0.38
C SER A 32 16.70 7.46 0.70
N ALA A 33 17.22 8.20 1.68
CA ALA A 33 17.95 7.62 2.81
C ALA A 33 17.07 6.70 3.66
N TYR A 34 15.86 7.16 4.04
CA TYR A 34 14.94 6.38 4.85
C TYR A 34 14.49 5.08 4.15
N ALA A 35 14.11 5.16 2.87
CA ALA A 35 13.68 3.99 2.10
C ALA A 35 14.84 2.98 1.91
N ALA A 36 16.07 3.45 1.70
CA ALA A 36 17.24 2.59 1.61
C ALA A 36 17.54 1.87 2.93
N GLU A 37 17.50 2.60 4.06
CA GLU A 37 17.70 2.03 5.40
C GLU A 37 16.59 1.02 5.75
N ALA A 38 15.32 1.40 5.58
CA ALA A 38 14.19 0.52 5.85
C ALA A 38 14.23 -0.77 5.02
N PHE A 39 14.73 -0.69 3.78
CA PHE A 39 14.88 -1.85 2.91
C PHE A 39 16.02 -2.75 3.38
N ALA A 40 17.16 -2.16 3.77
CA ALA A 40 18.31 -2.90 4.31
C ALA A 40 17.99 -3.59 5.64
N GLU A 41 17.12 -2.99 6.46
CA GLU A 41 16.64 -3.55 7.73
C GLU A 41 15.50 -4.58 7.55
N GLY A 42 14.98 -4.75 6.34
CA GLY A 42 13.87 -5.67 6.08
C GLY A 42 12.54 -5.26 6.72
N LYS A 43 12.26 -3.96 6.83
CA LYS A 43 10.99 -3.47 7.41
C LYS A 43 9.78 -3.91 6.57
N ASP A 44 8.74 -4.43 7.23
CA ASP A 44 7.43 -4.72 6.62
C ASP A 44 6.62 -3.42 6.42
N ILE A 45 6.98 -2.63 5.41
CA ILE A 45 6.21 -1.45 5.01
C ILE A 45 5.12 -1.87 4.03
N ARG A 46 3.88 -1.94 4.52
CA ARG A 46 2.71 -2.34 3.71
C ARG A 46 2.31 -1.31 2.67
N PHE A 47 2.41 -0.03 3.04
CA PHE A 47 1.93 1.09 2.25
C PHE A 47 2.58 2.40 2.70
N MET A 48 2.88 3.27 1.73
CA MET A 48 3.28 4.65 1.96
C MET A 48 2.28 5.62 1.30
N LEU A 49 1.70 6.51 2.10
CA LEU A 49 0.91 7.63 1.59
C LEU A 49 1.76 8.89 1.59
N ASN A 50 1.97 9.46 0.42
CA ASN A 50 2.62 10.76 0.29
C ASN A 50 1.57 11.86 0.14
N MET A 51 1.76 12.96 0.86
CA MET A 51 0.96 14.17 0.76
C MET A 51 1.90 15.34 0.54
N ASP A 52 1.89 15.87 -0.66
CA ASP A 52 2.74 17.00 -1.05
C ASP A 52 1.89 17.94 -1.90
N MET A 53 1.81 19.20 -1.45
CA MET A 53 0.87 20.22 -1.94
C MET A 53 -0.60 19.75 -1.91
N ILE A 54 -1.28 19.95 -0.77
CA ILE A 54 -2.67 19.50 -0.56
C ILE A 54 -3.65 20.63 -0.25
N GLY A 55 -3.30 21.87 -0.59
CA GLY A 55 -3.97 23.03 -0.01
C GLY A 55 -4.18 24.21 -0.95
N TYR A 56 -3.67 24.21 -2.18
CA TYR A 56 -3.74 25.39 -3.03
C TYR A 56 -5.16 25.71 -3.54
N LYS A 57 -5.54 26.99 -3.50
CA LYS A 57 -6.69 27.52 -4.24
C LYS A 57 -6.36 27.50 -5.74
N PRO A 58 -7.21 26.97 -6.63
CA PRO A 58 -8.67 26.96 -6.49
C PRO A 58 -9.26 25.56 -6.24
N ASN A 59 -8.48 24.62 -5.70
CA ASN A 59 -8.95 23.26 -5.53
C ASN A 59 -10.09 23.17 -4.51
N THR A 60 -11.13 22.39 -4.82
CA THR A 60 -12.32 22.26 -3.96
C THR A 60 -12.80 20.81 -3.83
N THR A 61 -12.88 20.07 -4.94
CA THR A 61 -13.47 18.73 -4.97
C THR A 61 -12.59 17.66 -5.59
N ASN A 62 -11.54 18.00 -6.34
CA ASN A 62 -10.71 17.00 -7.01
C ASN A 62 -9.35 16.84 -6.33
N VAL A 63 -8.81 15.62 -6.29
CA VAL A 63 -7.46 15.33 -5.79
C VAL A 63 -6.81 14.31 -6.73
N ASN A 64 -5.54 14.52 -7.08
CA ASN A 64 -4.78 13.55 -7.86
C ASN A 64 -4.26 12.43 -6.96
N LEU A 65 -4.35 11.19 -7.45
CA LEU A 65 -3.89 9.98 -6.80
C LEU A 65 -2.89 9.29 -7.73
N LEU A 66 -1.63 9.73 -7.66
CA LEU A 66 -0.56 9.22 -8.51
C LEU A 66 -0.03 7.90 -7.95
N HIS A 67 0.00 6.87 -8.78
CA HIS A 67 0.32 5.50 -8.37
C HIS A 67 1.01 4.73 -9.49
N ASP A 68 1.77 3.70 -9.12
CA ASP A 68 2.32 2.72 -10.03
C ASP A 68 1.37 1.50 -10.15
N PRO A 69 1.55 0.61 -11.13
CA PRO A 69 0.65 -0.53 -11.31
C PRO A 69 0.47 -1.42 -10.06
N PRO A 70 1.52 -1.75 -9.27
CA PRO A 70 1.36 -2.48 -8.01
C PRO A 70 0.47 -1.82 -6.96
N SER A 71 0.32 -0.48 -7.02
CA SER A 71 -0.46 0.32 -6.06
C SER A 71 -1.88 0.63 -6.54
N VAL A 72 -2.31 0.13 -7.71
CA VAL A 72 -3.61 0.45 -8.32
C VAL A 72 -4.79 0.12 -7.41
N ALA A 73 -4.74 -1.00 -6.68
CA ALA A 73 -5.78 -1.35 -5.73
C ALA A 73 -5.93 -0.26 -4.66
N VAL A 74 -4.81 0.29 -4.15
CA VAL A 74 -4.85 1.31 -3.10
C VAL A 74 -5.41 2.60 -3.66
N ALA A 75 -5.06 2.95 -4.89
CA ALA A 75 -5.64 4.09 -5.57
C ALA A 75 -7.17 3.91 -5.76
N ASP A 76 -7.65 2.71 -6.12
CA ASP A 76 -9.09 2.42 -6.25
C ASP A 76 -9.83 2.54 -4.91
N LEU A 77 -9.22 2.01 -3.83
CA LEU A 77 -9.72 2.22 -2.48
C LEU A 77 -9.79 3.72 -2.15
N MET A 78 -8.74 4.48 -2.41
CA MET A 78 -8.73 5.93 -2.17
C MET A 78 -9.80 6.68 -2.98
N VAL A 79 -10.09 6.29 -4.23
CA VAL A 79 -11.19 6.87 -5.01
C VAL A 79 -12.54 6.64 -4.33
N SER A 80 -12.79 5.42 -3.83
CA SER A 80 -14.03 5.12 -3.11
C SER A 80 -14.15 5.93 -1.81
N LEU A 81 -13.08 5.98 -1.01
CA LEU A 81 -13.04 6.70 0.26
C LEU A 81 -13.15 8.22 0.08
N ALA A 82 -12.60 8.76 -1.01
CA ALA A 82 -12.69 10.18 -1.34
C ALA A 82 -14.15 10.63 -1.44
N THR A 83 -14.97 9.82 -2.11
CA THR A 83 -16.40 10.09 -2.26
C THR A 83 -17.13 9.90 -0.93
N THR A 84 -16.88 8.79 -0.22
CA THR A 84 -17.62 8.41 0.99
C THR A 84 -17.33 9.32 2.19
N TYR A 85 -16.07 9.71 2.41
CA TYR A 85 -15.64 10.35 3.66
C TYR A 85 -15.17 11.80 3.51
N ALA A 86 -14.82 12.23 2.30
CA ALA A 86 -14.19 13.53 2.08
C ALA A 86 -14.99 14.46 1.15
N GLY A 87 -16.02 13.96 0.44
CA GLY A 87 -16.70 14.75 -0.60
C GLY A 87 -15.73 15.20 -1.70
N LEU A 88 -14.75 14.34 -2.00
CA LEU A 88 -13.75 14.52 -3.05
C LEU A 88 -13.98 13.50 -4.17
N THR A 89 -13.54 13.85 -5.37
CA THR A 89 -13.35 12.96 -6.50
C THR A 89 -11.86 12.67 -6.62
N GLY A 90 -11.47 11.41 -6.41
CA GLY A 90 -10.11 10.95 -6.64
C GLY A 90 -9.84 10.78 -8.14
N ILE A 91 -8.83 11.46 -8.66
CA ILE A 91 -8.40 11.37 -10.06
C ILE A 91 -7.12 10.54 -10.11
N LYS A 92 -7.23 9.32 -10.64
CA LYS A 92 -6.09 8.44 -10.81
C LYS A 92 -5.16 8.97 -11.90
N GLY A 93 -3.87 8.99 -11.59
CA GLY A 93 -2.80 9.33 -12.55
C GLY A 93 -1.60 8.41 -12.38
N SER A 94 -0.70 8.42 -13.36
CA SER A 94 0.52 7.63 -13.32
C SER A 94 1.55 8.24 -12.36
N ALA A 95 2.25 7.39 -11.62
CA ALA A 95 3.38 7.82 -10.80
C ALA A 95 4.50 8.47 -11.63
N SER A 96 5.23 9.37 -10.98
CA SER A 96 6.42 10.04 -11.50
C SER A 96 7.40 10.31 -10.34
N GLY A 97 8.68 10.52 -10.65
CA GLY A 97 9.71 10.77 -9.64
C GLY A 97 9.70 12.16 -9.00
N ASN A 98 8.51 12.74 -8.82
CA ASN A 98 8.33 14.15 -8.49
C ASN A 98 8.17 14.43 -6.99
N SER A 99 8.15 13.41 -6.12
CA SER A 99 8.05 13.57 -4.66
C SER A 99 8.46 12.27 -3.95
N ASP A 100 8.44 12.25 -2.61
CA ASP A 100 9.06 11.23 -1.76
C ASP A 100 8.55 9.79 -1.95
N HIS A 101 7.28 9.61 -2.36
CA HIS A 101 6.71 8.29 -2.69
C HIS A 101 7.56 7.47 -3.66
N TRP A 102 8.28 8.14 -4.55
CA TRP A 102 9.06 7.51 -5.62
C TRP A 102 10.07 6.49 -5.09
N HIS A 103 10.77 6.82 -4.00
CA HIS A 103 11.76 5.92 -3.41
C HIS A 103 11.15 4.66 -2.80
N PHE A 104 9.90 4.72 -2.34
CA PHE A 104 9.20 3.54 -1.82
C PHE A 104 8.78 2.61 -2.95
N MET A 105 8.23 3.17 -4.04
CA MET A 105 7.89 2.41 -5.25
C MET A 105 9.11 1.72 -5.87
N GLN A 106 10.26 2.40 -5.93
CA GLN A 106 11.51 1.82 -6.43
C GLN A 106 12.01 0.62 -5.60
N LYS A 107 11.59 0.51 -4.34
CA LYS A 107 11.90 -0.61 -3.44
C LYS A 107 10.83 -1.71 -3.46
N GLY A 108 9.77 -1.54 -4.25
CA GLY A 108 8.68 -2.50 -4.39
C GLY A 108 7.57 -2.37 -3.36
N TRP A 109 7.61 -1.36 -2.48
CA TRP A 109 6.49 -1.08 -1.59
C TRP A 109 5.39 -0.32 -2.32
N ARG A 110 4.13 -0.62 -1.97
CA ARG A 110 2.98 0.11 -2.49
C ARG A 110 2.99 1.53 -1.96
N ALA A 111 2.75 2.50 -2.84
CA ALA A 111 2.62 3.89 -2.45
C ALA A 111 1.59 4.64 -3.32
N VAL A 112 0.96 5.65 -2.75
CA VAL A 112 0.13 6.59 -3.49
C VAL A 112 0.55 7.99 -3.11
N PHE A 113 0.65 8.86 -4.11
CA PHE A 113 0.87 10.28 -3.93
C PHE A 113 -0.43 11.05 -4.12
N ALA A 114 -0.96 11.56 -3.01
CA ALA A 114 -2.06 12.50 -2.96
C ALA A 114 -1.53 13.93 -3.18
N HIS A 115 -1.94 14.53 -4.29
CA HIS A 115 -1.51 15.85 -4.74
C HIS A 115 -2.73 16.68 -5.13
N GLU A 116 -2.66 17.98 -4.94
CA GLU A 116 -3.70 18.89 -5.40
C GLU A 116 -4.04 18.73 -6.90
N TYR A 117 -5.29 18.93 -7.29
CA TYR A 117 -5.70 18.67 -8.67
C TYR A 117 -5.16 19.73 -9.64
N VAL A 118 -5.39 21.00 -9.31
CA VAL A 118 -4.80 22.17 -9.95
C VAL A 118 -3.52 22.52 -9.23
N PHE A 119 -2.39 22.41 -9.93
CA PHE A 119 -1.06 22.72 -9.40
C PHE A 119 -0.84 24.23 -9.23
N ASN A 120 -0.21 24.63 -8.13
CA ASN A 120 0.24 26.00 -7.85
C ASN A 120 1.40 26.49 -8.74
N SER A 121 1.21 26.51 -10.07
CA SER A 121 2.23 27.02 -11.00
C SER A 121 2.59 28.50 -10.80
N GLN A 122 1.71 29.27 -10.12
CA GLN A 122 1.91 30.69 -9.88
C GLN A 122 2.80 30.93 -8.66
N GLY A 123 2.65 30.16 -7.58
CA GLY A 123 3.32 30.36 -6.30
C GLY A 123 4.39 29.35 -5.94
N TRP A 124 4.35 28.12 -6.45
CA TRP A 124 5.32 27.07 -6.13
C TRP A 124 6.76 27.55 -6.34
N HIS A 125 7.62 27.29 -5.35
CA HIS A 125 9.03 27.73 -5.28
C HIS A 125 9.24 29.24 -5.35
N LYS A 126 8.23 30.03 -4.97
CA LYS A 126 8.32 31.48 -4.89
C LYS A 126 7.91 31.96 -3.51
N ASN A 127 8.26 33.21 -3.21
CA ASN A 127 7.85 33.90 -1.98
C ASN A 127 6.35 34.21 -1.91
N THR A 128 5.57 33.79 -2.91
CA THR A 128 4.11 33.91 -2.97
C THR A 128 3.39 32.60 -2.64
N ASP A 129 4.11 31.52 -2.34
CA ASP A 129 3.53 30.33 -1.72
C ASP A 129 3.25 30.61 -0.24
N ILE A 130 2.08 31.17 0.03
CA ILE A 130 1.68 31.70 1.33
C ILE A 130 0.29 31.20 1.72
N VAL A 131 -0.02 31.28 3.01
CA VAL A 131 -1.30 30.85 3.60
C VAL A 131 -2.53 31.45 2.90
N ASP A 132 -2.44 32.69 2.41
CA ASP A 132 -3.56 33.34 1.71
C ASP A 132 -3.95 32.61 0.40
N SER A 133 -2.99 31.91 -0.21
CA SER A 133 -3.21 31.08 -1.40
C SER A 133 -3.80 29.70 -1.07
N MET A 134 -3.98 29.38 0.22
CA MET A 134 -4.50 28.08 0.66
C MET A 134 -6.02 28.07 0.86
N ASP A 135 -6.63 26.94 0.53
CA ASP A 135 -8.00 26.54 0.87
C ASP A 135 -7.96 25.47 1.96
N PHE A 136 -8.28 25.87 3.18
CA PHE A 136 -8.25 24.97 4.34
C PHE A 136 -9.42 23.98 4.37
N ASP A 137 -10.53 24.29 3.70
CA ASP A 137 -11.64 23.34 3.57
C ASP A 137 -11.23 22.21 2.63
N TYR A 138 -10.62 22.54 1.50
CA TYR A 138 -10.01 21.56 0.61
C TYR A 138 -8.94 20.71 1.32
N MET A 139 -7.99 21.35 2.00
CA MET A 139 -6.95 20.66 2.77
C MET A 139 -7.56 19.70 3.80
N THR A 140 -8.61 20.13 4.50
CA THR A 140 -9.32 19.29 5.47
C THR A 140 -9.91 18.04 4.81
N LYS A 141 -10.47 18.16 3.61
CA LYS A 141 -10.98 17.00 2.86
C LYS A 141 -9.86 16.03 2.47
N VAL A 142 -8.72 16.53 2.00
CA VAL A 142 -7.57 15.66 1.66
C VAL A 142 -7.02 14.96 2.90
N VAL A 143 -6.95 15.65 4.05
CA VAL A 143 -6.57 15.06 5.35
C VAL A 143 -7.57 13.98 5.80
N LYS A 144 -8.87 14.19 5.61
CA LYS A 144 -9.90 13.18 5.89
C LYS A 144 -9.74 11.94 5.02
N LEU A 145 -9.49 12.12 3.73
CA LEU A 145 -9.19 11.01 2.81
C LEU A 145 -7.97 10.23 3.29
N ALA A 146 -6.86 10.93 3.57
CA ALA A 146 -5.63 10.30 4.05
C ALA A 146 -5.84 9.48 5.34
N LEU A 147 -6.56 10.03 6.33
CA LEU A 147 -6.92 9.31 7.55
C LEU A 147 -7.79 8.08 7.26
N ALA A 148 -8.82 8.21 6.42
CA ALA A 148 -9.68 7.11 6.05
C ALA A 148 -8.89 5.98 5.38
N THR A 149 -7.96 6.32 4.47
CA THR A 149 -7.09 5.35 3.80
C THR A 149 -6.21 4.60 4.80
N VAL A 150 -5.50 5.31 5.67
CA VAL A 150 -4.63 4.67 6.69
C VAL A 150 -5.45 3.79 7.64
N ALA A 151 -6.63 4.24 8.06
CA ALA A 151 -7.52 3.46 8.91
C ALA A 151 -8.04 2.20 8.22
N SER A 152 -8.52 2.30 6.97
CA SER A 152 -9.01 1.15 6.20
C SER A 152 -7.91 0.11 5.96
N LEU A 153 -6.72 0.55 5.54
CA LEU A 153 -5.58 -0.35 5.31
C LEU A 153 -5.09 -1.01 6.60
N SER A 154 -5.16 -0.29 7.72
CA SER A 154 -4.78 -0.87 9.01
C SER A 154 -5.78 -1.93 9.48
N GLN A 155 -7.07 -1.82 9.13
CA GLN A 155 -8.08 -2.81 9.53
C GLN A 155 -8.07 -4.07 8.66
N ASN A 156 -7.56 -3.98 7.43
CA ASN A 156 -7.41 -5.12 6.52
C ASN A 156 -6.10 -5.87 6.81
N SER A 157 -6.13 -6.74 7.82
CA SER A 157 -4.99 -7.53 8.32
C SER A 157 -4.55 -8.70 7.41
N CYS A 158 -4.67 -8.58 6.09
CA CYS A 158 -4.20 -9.63 5.19
C CYS A 158 -2.66 -9.55 5.02
N GLN A 159 -1.94 -10.35 5.81
CA GLN A 159 -0.52 -10.70 5.63
C GLN A 159 -0.41 -12.13 5.07
N ALA A 160 -0.92 -12.36 3.87
CA ALA A 160 -0.70 -13.65 3.24
C ALA A 160 0.73 -13.72 2.68
N TYR A 161 1.60 -14.46 3.37
CA TYR A 161 2.83 -14.96 2.76
C TYR A 161 2.44 -16.07 1.79
N ALA A 162 2.48 -15.78 0.49
CA ALA A 162 2.04 -16.70 -0.54
C ALA A 162 2.91 -17.96 -0.50
N GLY A 163 2.28 -19.09 -0.23
CA GLY A 163 2.94 -20.39 -0.06
C GLY A 163 3.10 -20.86 1.39
N ASP A 164 2.86 -20.00 2.39
CA ASP A 164 2.87 -20.35 3.83
C ASP A 164 1.44 -20.66 4.29
N THR A 165 0.92 -21.77 3.81
CA THR A 165 -0.48 -22.16 4.02
C THR A 165 -0.76 -22.61 5.46
N ASN A 166 0.27 -23.06 6.20
CA ASN A 166 0.15 -23.47 7.61
C ASN A 166 0.47 -22.34 8.62
N GLN A 167 0.98 -21.19 8.16
CA GLN A 167 1.29 -19.99 8.95
C GLN A 167 2.45 -20.13 9.94
N ASP A 168 3.41 -21.01 9.65
CA ASP A 168 4.62 -21.14 10.46
C ASP A 168 5.72 -20.12 10.09
N GLY A 169 5.50 -19.33 9.01
CA GLY A 169 6.41 -18.30 8.54
C GLY A 169 7.51 -18.81 7.61
N SER A 170 7.46 -20.07 7.20
CA SER A 170 8.35 -20.71 6.23
C SER A 170 7.56 -21.27 5.05
N ILE A 171 8.21 -21.49 3.89
CA ILE A 171 7.61 -22.21 2.76
C ILE A 171 8.26 -23.58 2.70
N THR A 172 7.53 -24.61 3.14
CA THR A 172 8.03 -25.98 3.27
C THR A 172 7.08 -27.00 2.65
N LEU A 173 7.49 -28.27 2.64
CA LEU A 173 6.63 -29.34 2.13
C LEU A 173 5.33 -29.47 2.95
N GLU A 174 5.34 -29.04 4.21
CA GLU A 174 4.14 -29.03 5.05
C GLU A 174 3.05 -28.14 4.46
N ASP A 175 3.42 -27.05 3.78
CA ASP A 175 2.47 -26.16 3.11
C ASP A 175 1.81 -26.81 1.90
N ALA A 176 2.61 -27.47 1.05
CA ALA A 176 2.07 -28.21 -0.08
C ALA A 176 1.12 -29.33 0.40
N ILE A 177 1.47 -30.00 1.50
CA ILE A 177 0.64 -31.05 2.13
C ILE A 177 -0.64 -30.44 2.71
N TYR A 178 -0.55 -29.29 3.39
CA TYR A 178 -1.68 -28.59 3.96
C TYR A 178 -2.71 -28.23 2.88
N LEU A 179 -2.23 -27.70 1.74
CA LEU A 179 -3.09 -27.38 0.60
C LEU A 179 -3.77 -28.63 0.00
N VAL A 180 -3.04 -29.73 -0.16
CA VAL A 180 -3.62 -31.00 -0.65
C VAL A 180 -4.69 -31.53 0.32
N ARG A 181 -4.45 -31.49 1.62
CA ARG A 181 -5.43 -31.94 2.63
C ARG A 181 -6.70 -31.08 2.61
N HIS A 182 -6.56 -29.77 2.42
CA HIS A 182 -7.67 -28.84 2.27
C HIS A 182 -8.53 -29.17 1.04
N LEU A 183 -7.89 -29.40 -0.12
CA LEU A 183 -8.57 -29.70 -1.38
C LEU A 183 -9.35 -31.02 -1.37
N PHE A 184 -8.89 -32.03 -0.62
CA PHE A 184 -9.46 -33.39 -0.63
C PHE A 184 -10.19 -33.76 0.67
N GLY A 185 -10.50 -32.81 1.55
CA GLY A 185 -11.36 -33.02 2.71
C GLY A 185 -10.77 -33.95 3.78
N GLY A 186 -9.46 -33.90 3.99
CA GLY A 186 -8.73 -34.72 4.95
C GLY A 186 -8.97 -34.34 6.41
N GLY A 187 -10.20 -34.51 6.91
CA GLY A 187 -10.53 -34.77 8.33
C GLY A 187 -10.22 -33.72 9.41
N GLU A 188 -9.47 -32.66 9.15
CA GLU A 188 -9.13 -31.64 10.15
C GLU A 188 -9.99 -30.37 10.01
N THR A 189 -10.40 -29.81 11.14
CA THR A 189 -10.97 -28.46 11.20
C THR A 189 -9.84 -27.46 10.97
N PHE A 190 -9.65 -27.05 9.72
CA PHE A 190 -8.72 -25.99 9.38
C PHE A 190 -9.18 -24.68 10.06
N ASN A 191 -8.35 -24.13 10.95
CA ASN A 191 -8.67 -22.88 11.65
C ASN A 191 -8.58 -21.64 10.74
N ILE A 192 -8.05 -21.79 9.53
CA ILE A 192 -7.77 -20.66 8.64
C ILE A 192 -8.03 -21.04 7.18
N ASP A 193 -8.80 -20.19 6.49
CA ASP A 193 -9.08 -20.30 5.06
C ASP A 193 -7.80 -20.00 4.25
N PRO A 194 -7.27 -20.96 3.48
CA PRO A 194 -6.04 -20.77 2.72
C PRO A 194 -6.22 -19.94 1.45
N GLN A 195 -7.42 -19.42 1.10
CA GLN A 195 -7.67 -18.75 -0.19
C GLN A 195 -6.60 -17.72 -0.59
N CYS A 196 -6.11 -16.94 0.36
CA CYS A 196 -5.10 -15.91 0.07
C CYS A 196 -3.64 -16.41 0.15
N LYS A 197 -3.34 -17.45 0.93
CA LYS A 197 -1.97 -17.98 1.09
C LYS A 197 -1.68 -19.13 0.14
N GLY A 198 -2.72 -19.83 -0.30
CA GLY A 198 -2.66 -21.03 -1.11
C GLY A 198 -2.78 -20.81 -2.60
N ASP A 199 -3.32 -19.67 -3.07
CA ASP A 199 -3.38 -19.34 -4.51
C ASP A 199 -2.03 -18.77 -4.97
N VAL A 200 -1.01 -19.61 -4.96
CA VAL A 200 0.39 -19.19 -5.16
C VAL A 200 0.70 -18.76 -6.59
N ASN A 201 -0.27 -18.89 -7.50
CA ASN A 201 -0.18 -18.46 -8.89
C ASN A 201 -1.16 -17.31 -9.25
N ALA A 202 -1.90 -16.77 -8.28
CA ALA A 202 -2.89 -15.71 -8.44
C ALA A 202 -3.98 -16.02 -9.50
N SER A 203 -4.40 -17.28 -9.62
CA SER A 203 -5.46 -17.68 -10.55
C SER A 203 -6.87 -17.37 -10.04
N GLY A 204 -7.00 -16.97 -8.77
CA GLY A 204 -8.27 -16.77 -8.08
C GLY A 204 -8.95 -18.07 -7.64
N ASN A 205 -8.29 -19.23 -7.79
CA ASN A 205 -8.82 -20.54 -7.40
C ASN A 205 -7.74 -21.35 -6.68
N LEU A 206 -8.09 -21.99 -5.57
CA LEU A 206 -7.23 -22.99 -4.94
C LEU A 206 -7.32 -24.32 -5.69
N THR A 207 -6.21 -24.79 -6.23
CA THR A 207 -6.17 -26.03 -7.03
C THR A 207 -4.98 -26.91 -6.68
N LEU A 208 -4.97 -28.15 -7.20
CA LEU A 208 -3.78 -29.00 -7.12
C LEU A 208 -2.56 -28.36 -7.81
N GLY A 209 -2.78 -27.47 -8.79
CA GLY A 209 -1.72 -26.72 -9.47
C GLY A 209 -0.90 -25.85 -8.51
N ASP A 210 -1.53 -25.33 -7.47
CA ASP A 210 -0.88 -24.52 -6.44
C ASP A 210 0.02 -25.35 -5.53
N ALA A 211 -0.46 -26.52 -5.11
CA ALA A 211 0.34 -27.46 -4.32
C ALA A 211 1.54 -27.98 -5.13
N ILE A 212 1.34 -28.26 -6.43
CA ILE A 212 2.41 -28.67 -7.34
C ILE A 212 3.44 -27.54 -7.50
N ARG A 213 2.99 -26.29 -7.64
CA ARG A 213 3.88 -25.12 -7.71
C ARG A 213 4.74 -25.02 -6.46
N LEU A 214 4.15 -25.13 -5.26
CA LEU A 214 4.91 -25.12 -4.01
C LEU A 214 5.92 -26.25 -3.95
N ALA A 215 5.53 -27.49 -4.25
CA ALA A 215 6.44 -28.63 -4.25
C ALA A 215 7.62 -28.40 -5.22
N ASN A 216 7.36 -27.94 -6.44
CA ASN A 216 8.41 -27.67 -7.42
C ASN A 216 9.35 -26.53 -6.99
N PHE A 217 8.82 -25.49 -6.34
CA PHE A 217 9.60 -24.41 -5.74
C PHE A 217 10.52 -24.93 -4.63
N ILE A 218 9.96 -25.68 -3.67
CA ILE A 218 10.69 -26.25 -2.51
C ILE A 218 11.83 -27.18 -2.98
N PHE A 219 11.58 -27.98 -4.02
CA PHE A 219 12.59 -28.92 -4.56
C PHE A 219 13.49 -28.31 -5.63
N GLY A 220 13.39 -26.99 -5.91
CA GLY A 220 14.26 -26.30 -6.88
C GLY A 220 14.18 -26.88 -8.29
N LYS A 221 12.98 -27.29 -8.74
CA LYS A 221 12.79 -27.87 -10.07
C LYS A 221 13.03 -26.81 -11.16
N PRO A 222 13.53 -27.20 -12.35
CA PRO A 222 13.64 -26.28 -13.48
C PRO A 222 12.27 -25.70 -13.87
N GLY A 223 12.20 -24.38 -14.11
CA GLY A 223 10.99 -23.66 -14.52
C GLY A 223 10.62 -22.50 -13.59
N ASP A 224 9.57 -21.75 -13.95
CA ASP A 224 9.06 -20.65 -13.13
C ASP A 224 7.99 -21.14 -12.14
N TRP A 225 8.47 -21.62 -10.99
CA TRP A 225 7.66 -22.16 -9.91
C TRP A 225 7.57 -21.22 -8.71
N THR A 226 8.21 -20.05 -8.77
CA THR A 226 8.24 -19.09 -7.67
C THR A 226 6.82 -18.68 -7.29
N PRO A 227 6.41 -18.78 -6.01
CA PRO A 227 5.14 -18.22 -5.58
C PRO A 227 5.07 -16.73 -5.92
N ILE A 228 3.87 -16.22 -6.17
CA ILE A 228 3.65 -14.78 -6.30
C ILE A 228 4.18 -14.02 -5.07
N ALA A 229 4.43 -12.73 -5.22
CA ALA A 229 4.90 -11.91 -4.11
C ALA A 229 3.91 -11.91 -2.93
N THR A 230 4.44 -11.87 -1.71
CA THR A 230 3.68 -11.70 -0.46
C THR A 230 2.64 -10.58 -0.58
N GLY A 231 1.40 -10.84 -0.14
CA GLY A 231 0.32 -9.84 -0.20
C GLY A 231 -0.24 -9.57 -1.60
N SER A 232 0.09 -10.40 -2.61
CA SER A 232 -0.49 -10.29 -3.96
C SER A 232 -1.92 -10.84 -4.06
N CYS A 233 -2.26 -11.88 -3.29
CA CYS A 233 -3.64 -12.39 -3.20
C CYS A 233 -4.52 -11.56 -2.26
N CYS A 234 -3.92 -10.64 -1.48
CA CYS A 234 -4.67 -9.72 -0.66
C CYS A 234 -5.25 -8.65 -1.58
N SER A 235 -6.44 -8.90 -2.14
CA SER A 235 -7.30 -7.79 -2.55
C SER A 235 -7.51 -6.92 -1.32
N LEU A 236 -7.33 -5.61 -1.49
CA LEU A 236 -7.61 -4.64 -0.43
C LEU A 236 -9.01 -4.79 0.15
#